data_AF-A0A660ZUY9-F1
#
_entry.id   AF-A0A660ZUY9-F1
#
_cell.length_a   1.000
_cell.length_b   1.000
_cell.length_c   1.000
_cell.angle_alpha   90.00
_cell.angle_beta   90.00
_cell.angle_gamma   90.00
#
_symmetry.space_group_name_H-M   'P 1'
#
loop_
_entity.id
_entity.type
_entity.pdbx_description
1 polymer ?
#
loop_
_entity_poly.entity_id
_entity_poly.type
_entity_poly.pdbx_seq_one_letter_code
_entity_poly.pdbx_strand_id
1 'polypeptide(L)'
;MDPRTSDWAAPKQLRSLRTRAFAVGAVATVVSAIGLFTDHGRFFDSYITSWIFVLSAPIGMLGLLLINHVTRGTWGVIARRVFEAGARSLPVMALLFIPVLIGMREIYTWADPEIVANDALIQEKTPWLNVPFFIGRAVVYFVAWIALAFSISRLSRQQDDNADPALAQRMTSIAAGGLVLYGLTVTFAIFDWLMSLDPHWFSSIYGV
;
A
#
# COMPACT_ATOMS: atom_id res chain seq x y z
N MET A 1 -31.62 -24.85 -7.85
CA MET A 1 -31.04 -24.05 -6.74
C MET A 1 -31.42 -22.61 -7.00
N ASP A 2 -32.18 -21.98 -6.10
CA ASP A 2 -32.52 -20.56 -6.20
C ASP A 2 -31.29 -19.71 -5.78
N PRO A 3 -30.68 -18.92 -6.69
CA PRO A 3 -29.51 -18.10 -6.38
C PRO A 3 -29.76 -17.05 -5.29
N ARG A 4 -31.02 -16.80 -4.90
CA ARG A 4 -31.40 -15.84 -3.85
C ARG A 4 -31.33 -16.44 -2.44
N THR A 5 -31.18 -17.77 -2.32
CA THR A 5 -31.22 -18.49 -1.04
C THR A 5 -29.89 -19.14 -0.66
N SER A 6 -28.88 -19.05 -1.52
CA SER A 6 -27.54 -19.50 -1.19
C SER A 6 -26.86 -18.53 -0.24
N ASP A 7 -26.50 -19.01 0.94
CA ASP A 7 -25.67 -18.27 1.89
C ASP A 7 -24.30 -18.02 1.26
N TRP A 8 -24.08 -16.81 0.72
CA TRP A 8 -22.82 -16.35 0.12
C TRP A 8 -21.73 -16.09 1.18
N ALA A 9 -21.75 -16.87 2.27
CA ALA A 9 -20.78 -16.82 3.32
C ALA A 9 -19.40 -17.26 2.80
N ALA A 10 -18.35 -16.60 3.29
CA ALA A 10 -16.98 -16.98 3.00
C ALA A 10 -16.75 -18.47 3.37
N PRO A 11 -16.09 -19.27 2.50
CA PRO A 11 -15.76 -20.66 2.82
C PRO A 11 -15.09 -20.79 4.18
N LYS A 12 -15.51 -21.78 5.00
CA LYS A 12 -14.95 -22.00 6.35
C LYS A 12 -13.43 -22.17 6.33
N GLN A 13 -12.88 -22.69 5.23
CA GLN A 13 -11.45 -22.83 4.98
C GLN A 13 -10.72 -21.48 5.08
N LEU A 14 -11.32 -20.38 4.59
CA LEU A 14 -10.72 -19.04 4.65
C LEU A 14 -10.55 -18.56 6.09
N ARG A 15 -11.47 -18.90 7.00
CA ARG A 15 -11.33 -18.58 8.42
C ARG A 15 -10.11 -19.27 9.03
N SER A 16 -9.92 -20.56 8.73
CA SER A 16 -8.78 -21.33 9.23
C SER A 16 -7.45 -20.83 8.64
N LEU A 17 -7.42 -20.52 7.34
CA LEU A 17 -6.26 -19.98 6.65
C LEU A 17 -5.87 -18.63 7.23
N ARG A 18 -6.85 -17.73 7.43
CA ARG A 18 -6.66 -16.43 8.06
C ARG A 18 -6.02 -16.57 9.44
N THR A 19 -6.56 -17.43 10.31
CA THR A 19 -6.02 -17.64 11.66
C THR A 19 -4.59 -18.18 11.62
N ARG A 20 -4.30 -19.15 10.73
CA ARG A 20 -2.94 -19.68 10.55
C ARG A 20 -1.98 -18.61 10.04
N ALA A 21 -2.38 -17.82 9.05
CA ALA A 21 -1.56 -16.74 8.51
C ALA A 21 -1.25 -15.67 9.58
N PHE A 22 -2.23 -15.29 10.40
CA PHE A 22 -2.00 -14.38 11.53
C PHE A 22 -1.06 -14.99 12.58
N ALA A 23 -1.21 -16.28 12.90
CA ALA A 23 -0.32 -16.94 13.85
C ALA A 23 1.12 -16.97 13.34
N VAL A 24 1.33 -17.35 12.07
CA VAL A 24 2.64 -17.36 11.43
C VAL A 24 3.23 -15.94 11.38
N GLY A 25 2.42 -14.95 11.00
CA GLY A 25 2.82 -13.55 10.99
C GLY A 25 3.24 -13.04 12.37
N ALA A 26 2.45 -13.33 13.41
CA ALA A 26 2.77 -12.95 14.78
C ALA A 26 4.07 -13.59 15.28
N VAL A 27 4.27 -14.88 15.03
CA VAL A 27 5.52 -15.58 15.37
C VAL A 27 6.69 -14.98 14.62
N ALA A 28 6.55 -14.74 13.31
CA ALA A 28 7.60 -14.12 12.49
C ALA A 28 7.94 -12.70 12.98
N THR A 29 6.96 -11.90 13.40
CA THR A 29 7.19 -10.57 13.99
C THR A 29 7.93 -10.64 15.32
N VAL A 30 7.59 -11.60 16.18
CA VAL A 30 8.29 -11.79 17.46
C VAL A 30 9.74 -12.22 17.22
N VAL A 31 9.97 -13.14 16.27
CA VAL A 31 11.31 -13.57 15.89
C VAL A 31 12.11 -12.43 15.27
N SER A 32 11.52 -11.64 14.37
CA SER A 32 12.21 -10.49 13.75
C SER A 32 12.55 -9.41 14.78
N ALA A 33 11.73 -9.24 15.82
CA ALA A 33 12.00 -8.31 16.90
C ALA A 33 13.28 -8.65 17.70
N ILE A 34 13.76 -9.90 17.66
CA ILE A 34 15.07 -10.27 18.23
C ILE A 34 16.18 -9.49 17.51
N GLY A 35 16.04 -9.24 16.20
CA GLY A 35 17.00 -8.50 15.39
C GLY A 35 17.27 -7.08 15.90
N LEU A 36 16.27 -6.44 16.54
CA LEU A 36 16.43 -5.10 17.13
C LEU A 36 17.51 -5.06 18.22
N PHE A 37 17.77 -6.19 18.88
CA PHE A 37 18.74 -6.30 19.98
C PHE A 37 20.11 -6.82 19.52
N THR A 38 20.21 -7.37 18.31
CA THR A 38 21.47 -7.92 17.79
C THR A 38 22.15 -7.00 16.79
N ASP A 39 21.41 -6.47 15.82
CA ASP A 39 21.92 -5.60 14.76
C ASP A 39 20.79 -4.66 14.30
N HIS A 40 20.79 -3.45 14.87
CA HIS A 40 19.69 -2.49 14.74
C HIS A 40 19.53 -1.97 13.31
N GLY A 41 20.64 -1.65 12.63
CA GLY A 41 20.63 -1.17 11.25
C GLY A 41 20.13 -2.25 10.29
N ARG A 42 20.68 -3.47 10.39
CA ARG A 42 20.28 -4.59 9.53
C ARG A 42 18.80 -4.96 9.70
N PHE A 43 18.25 -4.81 10.90
CA PHE A 43 16.84 -5.01 11.13
C PHE A 43 15.99 -4.06 10.28
N PHE A 44 16.30 -2.77 10.27
CA PHE A 44 15.51 -1.78 9.53
C PHE A 44 15.66 -1.90 8.01
N ASP A 45 16.86 -2.22 7.51
CA ASP A 45 17.10 -2.51 6.09
C ASP A 45 16.26 -3.71 5.61
N SER A 46 16.24 -4.76 6.42
CA SER A 46 15.44 -5.96 6.15
C SER A 46 13.95 -5.68 6.28
N TYR A 47 13.57 -4.80 7.22
CA TYR A 47 12.18 -4.41 7.48
C TYR A 47 11.60 -3.65 6.30
N ILE A 48 12.25 -2.59 5.83
CA ILE A 48 11.72 -1.79 4.71
C ILE A 48 11.61 -2.64 3.44
N THR A 49 12.60 -3.49 3.17
CA THR A 49 12.59 -4.43 2.04
C THR A 49 11.36 -5.36 2.11
N SER A 50 11.15 -5.98 3.28
CA SER A 50 10.02 -6.88 3.50
C SER A 50 8.67 -6.15 3.43
N TRP A 51 8.61 -4.95 3.99
CA TRP A 51 7.40 -4.13 4.02
C TRP A 51 6.99 -3.69 2.61
N ILE A 52 7.93 -3.22 1.78
CA ILE A 52 7.69 -2.88 0.37
C ILE A 52 7.22 -4.11 -0.41
N PHE A 53 7.87 -5.26 -0.21
CA PHE A 53 7.46 -6.50 -0.87
C PHE A 53 6.00 -6.84 -0.55
N VAL A 54 5.61 -6.80 0.72
CA VAL A 54 4.23 -7.07 1.14
C VAL A 54 3.27 -5.99 0.66
N LEU A 55 3.68 -4.71 0.61
CA LEU A 55 2.87 -3.58 0.15
C LEU A 55 2.56 -3.66 -1.36
N SER A 56 3.47 -4.23 -2.16
CA SER A 56 3.28 -4.37 -3.61
C SER A 56 1.99 -5.13 -3.95
N ALA A 57 1.60 -6.11 -3.14
CA ALA A 57 0.39 -6.90 -3.34
C ALA A 57 -0.90 -6.08 -3.20
N PRO A 58 -1.22 -5.40 -2.07
CA PRO A 58 -2.41 -4.58 -1.94
C PRO A 58 -2.42 -3.36 -2.89
N ILE A 59 -1.27 -2.77 -3.19
CA ILE A 59 -1.16 -1.68 -4.18
C ILE A 59 -1.48 -2.20 -5.59
N GLY A 60 -0.90 -3.32 -5.99
CA GLY A 60 -1.21 -3.96 -7.27
C GLY A 60 -2.68 -4.38 -7.38
N MET A 61 -3.27 -4.89 -6.29
CA MET A 61 -4.70 -5.20 -6.25
C MET A 61 -5.58 -3.94 -6.35
N LEU A 62 -5.19 -2.82 -5.75
CA LEU A 62 -5.87 -1.54 -5.95
C LEU A 62 -5.78 -1.09 -7.42
N GLY A 63 -4.60 -1.16 -8.04
CA GLY A 63 -4.42 -0.84 -9.45
C GLY A 63 -5.31 -1.69 -10.37
N LEU A 64 -5.30 -3.02 -10.17
CA LEU A 64 -6.15 -3.96 -10.94
C LEU A 64 -7.64 -3.71 -10.71
N LEU A 65 -8.05 -3.35 -9.48
CA LEU A 65 -9.43 -2.99 -9.17
C LEU A 65 -9.87 -1.76 -9.98
N LEU A 66 -9.05 -0.71 -9.97
CA LEU A 66 -9.34 0.53 -10.70
C LEU A 66 -9.41 0.27 -12.21
N ILE A 67 -8.43 -0.45 -12.79
CA ILE A 67 -8.42 -0.84 -14.21
C ILE A 67 -9.69 -1.64 -14.55
N ASN A 68 -10.10 -2.57 -13.70
CA ASN A 68 -11.28 -3.37 -13.99
C ASN A 68 -12.58 -2.53 -14.04
N HIS A 69 -12.73 -1.54 -13.15
CA HIS A 69 -13.89 -0.66 -13.16
C HIS A 69 -13.90 0.33 -14.33
N VAL A 70 -12.73 0.74 -14.83
CA VAL A 70 -12.61 1.59 -16.02
C VAL A 70 -12.89 0.82 -17.30
N THR A 71 -12.26 -0.35 -17.45
CA THR A 71 -12.39 -1.17 -18.67
C THR A 71 -13.71 -1.93 -18.75
N ARG A 72 -14.41 -2.12 -17.62
CA ARG A 72 -15.60 -2.97 -17.50
C ARG A 72 -15.37 -4.40 -18.00
N GLY A 73 -14.13 -4.87 -17.93
CA GLY A 73 -13.74 -6.18 -18.43
C GLY A 73 -14.38 -7.32 -17.63
N THR A 74 -14.96 -8.29 -18.34
CA THR A 74 -15.58 -9.49 -17.75
C THR A 74 -14.57 -10.37 -17.01
N TRP A 75 -13.29 -10.34 -17.40
CA TRP A 75 -12.20 -11.08 -16.75
C TRP A 75 -12.08 -10.78 -15.25
N GLY A 76 -12.35 -9.54 -14.84
CA GLY A 76 -12.24 -9.15 -13.44
C GLY A 76 -13.50 -9.39 -12.63
N VAL A 77 -14.62 -9.85 -13.22
CA VAL A 77 -15.85 -10.12 -12.45
C VAL A 77 -15.60 -11.16 -11.35
N ILE A 78 -14.83 -12.20 -11.67
CA ILE A 78 -14.46 -13.25 -10.70
C ILE A 78 -13.39 -12.74 -9.72
N ALA A 79 -12.44 -11.95 -10.22
CA ALA A 79 -11.30 -11.47 -9.43
C ALA A 79 -11.60 -10.23 -8.56
N ARG A 80 -12.69 -9.50 -8.83
CA ARG A 80 -13.00 -8.20 -8.20
C ARG A 80 -13.05 -8.30 -6.68
N ARG A 81 -13.67 -9.34 -6.14
CA ARG A 81 -13.75 -9.55 -4.69
C ARG A 81 -12.38 -9.82 -4.06
N VAL A 82 -11.46 -10.46 -4.79
CA VAL A 82 -10.07 -10.64 -4.35
C VAL A 82 -9.33 -9.30 -4.37
N PHE A 83 -9.49 -8.51 -5.43
CA PHE A 83 -8.86 -7.19 -5.54
C PHE A 83 -9.36 -6.22 -4.46
N GLU A 84 -10.67 -6.17 -4.22
CA GLU A 84 -11.26 -5.39 -3.14
C GLU A 84 -10.76 -5.83 -1.76
N ALA A 85 -10.68 -7.14 -1.52
CA ALA A 85 -10.18 -7.68 -0.25
C ALA A 85 -8.72 -7.31 -0.01
N GLY A 86 -7.87 -7.43 -1.03
CA GLY A 86 -6.46 -7.04 -0.92
C GLY A 86 -6.27 -5.54 -0.78
N ALA A 87 -6.92 -4.72 -1.60
CA ALA A 87 -6.85 -3.26 -1.48
C ALA A 87 -7.34 -2.78 -0.10
N ARG A 88 -8.32 -3.47 0.51
CA ARG A 88 -8.77 -3.18 1.88
C ARG A 88 -7.80 -3.55 2.98
N SER A 89 -6.67 -4.19 2.68
CA SER A 89 -5.58 -4.41 3.63
C SER A 89 -4.63 -3.21 3.75
N LEU A 90 -4.76 -2.18 2.91
CA LEU A 90 -3.93 -0.97 2.96
C LEU A 90 -3.88 -0.27 4.33
N PRO A 91 -4.95 -0.20 5.15
CA PRO A 91 -4.86 0.34 6.51
C PRO A 91 -3.88 -0.44 7.40
N VAL A 92 -3.77 -1.76 7.21
CA VAL A 92 -2.79 -2.59 7.92
C VAL A 92 -1.38 -2.21 7.46
N MET A 93 -1.18 -2.00 6.15
CA MET A 93 0.12 -1.57 5.64
C MET A 93 0.54 -0.19 6.13
N ALA A 94 -0.42 0.74 6.28
CA ALA A 94 -0.18 2.04 6.88
C ALA A 94 0.27 1.92 8.35
N LEU A 95 -0.33 1.02 9.12
CA LEU A 95 0.10 0.73 10.49
C LEU A 95 1.48 0.08 10.53
N LEU A 96 1.75 -0.85 9.62
CA LEU A 96 3.06 -1.48 9.48
C LEU A 96 4.13 -0.52 8.91
N PHE A 97 3.77 0.70 8.52
CA PHE A 97 4.75 1.72 8.16
C PHE A 97 5.37 2.41 9.39
N ILE A 98 4.76 2.27 10.57
CA ILE A 98 5.25 2.93 11.80
C ILE A 98 6.72 2.58 12.13
N PRO A 99 7.18 1.31 12.03
CA PRO A 99 8.59 1.01 12.27
C PRO A 99 9.54 1.68 11.28
N VAL A 100 9.13 1.94 10.02
CA VAL A 100 9.93 2.73 9.07
C VAL A 100 10.10 4.16 9.58
N LEU A 101 9.05 4.74 10.15
CA LEU A 101 9.12 6.10 10.74
C LEU A 101 10.03 6.17 11.97
N ILE A 102 10.06 5.12 12.78
CA ILE A 102 10.93 5.03 13.95
C ILE A 102 12.40 4.86 13.52
N GLY A 103 12.65 4.02 12.52
CA GLY A 103 13.98 3.72 11.99
C GLY A 103 14.48 4.65 10.90
N MET A 104 13.87 5.83 10.69
CA MET A 104 14.20 6.67 9.52
C MET A 104 15.68 7.02 9.39
N ARG A 105 16.38 7.27 10.51
CA ARG A 105 17.81 7.61 10.49
C ARG A 105 18.70 6.44 10.08
N GLU A 106 18.28 5.22 10.37
CA GLU A 106 19.00 4.00 9.99
C GLU A 106 18.76 3.68 8.51
N ILE A 107 17.54 3.91 8.03
CA ILE A 107 17.11 3.57 6.67
C ILE A 107 17.56 4.61 5.65
N TYR A 108 17.49 5.89 6.01
CA TYR A 108 17.66 7.01 5.09
C TYR A 108 18.80 7.91 5.52
N THR A 109 19.86 7.96 4.72
CA THR A 109 21.03 8.81 4.99
C THR A 109 20.69 10.30 5.03
N TRP A 110 19.69 10.73 4.25
CA TRP A 110 19.19 12.12 4.26
C TRP A 110 18.41 12.49 5.53
N ALA A 111 18.06 11.53 6.39
CA ALA A 111 17.42 11.79 7.67
C ALA A 111 18.43 12.12 8.79
N ASP A 112 19.72 11.91 8.57
CA ASP A 112 20.79 12.27 9.50
C ASP A 112 21.30 13.70 9.22
N PRO A 113 21.12 14.65 10.16
CA PRO A 113 21.61 16.02 10.00
C PRO A 113 23.12 16.14 9.81
N GLU A 114 23.92 15.23 10.37
CA GLU A 114 25.39 15.25 10.24
C GLU A 114 25.81 14.89 8.82
N ILE A 115 25.16 13.89 8.21
CA ILE A 115 25.40 13.52 6.80
C ILE A 115 24.97 14.66 5.89
N VAL A 116 23.77 15.22 6.10
CA VAL A 116 23.24 16.33 5.30
C VAL A 116 24.16 17.55 5.38
N ALA A 117 24.71 17.89 6.55
CA ALA A 117 25.60 19.04 6.70
C ALA A 117 26.90 18.93 5.89
N ASN A 118 27.37 17.71 5.61
CA ASN A 118 28.62 17.44 4.90
C ASN A 118 28.42 17.09 3.42
N ASP A 119 27.18 17.03 2.93
CA ASP A 119 26.85 16.62 1.57
C ASP A 119 26.00 17.67 0.84
N ALA A 120 26.64 18.41 -0.07
CA ALA A 120 25.99 19.47 -0.84
C ALA A 120 24.85 18.95 -1.73
N LEU A 121 24.93 17.72 -2.25
CA LEU A 121 23.90 17.16 -3.13
C LEU A 121 22.64 16.83 -2.32
N ILE A 122 22.80 16.30 -1.11
CA ILE A 122 21.66 16.03 -0.21
C ILE A 122 21.04 17.34 0.25
N GLN A 123 21.82 18.39 0.52
CA GLN A 123 21.31 19.72 0.90
C GLN A 123 20.35 20.29 -0.13
N GLU A 124 20.68 20.22 -1.42
CA GLU A 124 19.80 20.66 -2.51
C GLU A 124 18.48 19.88 -2.58
N LYS A 125 18.44 18.65 -2.03
CA LYS A 125 17.24 17.80 -1.99
C LYS A 125 16.38 18.01 -0.74
N THR A 126 16.86 18.74 0.27
CA THR A 126 16.14 18.98 1.53
C THR A 126 14.74 19.60 1.37
N PRO A 127 14.41 20.41 0.34
CA PRO A 127 13.03 20.86 0.13
C PRO A 127 12.05 19.69 -0.09
N TRP A 128 12.51 18.57 -0.64
CA TRP A 128 11.72 17.35 -0.84
C TRP A 128 12.01 16.28 0.23
N LEU A 129 13.29 15.99 0.49
CA LEU A 129 13.77 14.98 1.44
C LEU A 129 14.04 15.60 2.81
N ASN A 130 12.97 15.91 3.53
CA ASN A 130 13.03 16.24 4.95
C ASN A 130 11.96 15.45 5.72
N VAL A 131 12.23 15.17 6.99
CA VAL A 131 11.39 14.26 7.81
C VAL A 131 9.93 14.72 7.90
N PRO A 132 9.60 15.98 8.24
CA PRO A 132 8.19 16.41 8.32
C PRO A 132 7.44 16.27 6.99
N PHE A 133 8.05 16.69 5.89
CA PHE A 133 7.39 16.66 4.58
C PHE A 133 7.26 15.23 4.06
N PHE A 134 8.25 14.37 4.27
CA PHE A 134 8.18 12.93 3.98
C PHE A 134 7.02 12.25 4.70
N ILE A 135 6.86 12.50 6.01
CA ILE A 135 5.75 11.94 6.79
C ILE A 135 4.41 12.46 6.27
N GLY A 136 4.31 13.77 5.99
CA GLY A 136 3.10 14.37 5.42
C GLY A 136 2.70 13.73 4.09
N ARG A 137 3.66 13.51 3.20
CA ARG A 137 3.44 12.83 1.91
C ARG A 137 3.02 11.38 2.10
N ALA A 138 3.70 10.62 2.97
CA ALA A 138 3.31 9.24 3.27
C ALA A 138 1.85 9.15 3.77
N VAL A 139 1.42 10.07 4.65
CA VAL A 139 0.02 10.16 5.11
C VAL A 139 -0.92 10.43 3.93
N VAL A 140 -0.59 11.39 3.05
CA VAL A 140 -1.39 11.69 1.86
C VAL A 140 -1.54 10.47 0.96
N TYR A 141 -0.47 9.70 0.74
CA TYR A 141 -0.51 8.47 -0.08
C TYR A 141 -1.46 7.44 0.52
N PHE A 142 -1.30 7.12 1.81
CA PHE A 142 -2.17 6.14 2.47
C PHE A 142 -3.63 6.61 2.51
N VAL A 143 -3.90 7.88 2.80
CA VAL A 143 -5.26 8.43 2.80
C VAL A 143 -5.88 8.30 1.41
N ALA A 144 -5.16 8.65 0.35
CA ALA A 144 -5.64 8.53 -1.02
C ALA A 144 -5.98 7.07 -1.38
N TRP A 145 -5.05 6.14 -1.14
CA TRP A 145 -5.24 4.73 -1.50
C TRP A 145 -6.32 4.04 -0.68
N ILE A 146 -6.37 4.31 0.64
CA ILE A 146 -7.40 3.79 1.54
C ILE A 146 -8.77 4.36 1.14
N ALA A 147 -8.87 5.66 0.87
CA ALA A 147 -10.12 6.27 0.45
C ALA A 147 -10.64 5.65 -0.85
N LEU A 148 -9.79 5.43 -1.85
CA LEU A 148 -10.16 4.75 -3.10
C LEU A 148 -10.64 3.32 -2.85
N ALA A 149 -9.85 2.52 -2.12
CA ALA A 149 -10.16 1.13 -1.81
C ALA A 149 -11.50 1.01 -1.08
N PHE A 150 -11.75 1.83 -0.06
CA PHE A 150 -12.98 1.78 0.72
C PHE A 150 -14.17 2.33 -0.04
N SER A 151 -14.02 3.40 -0.82
CA SER A 151 -15.10 4.01 -1.60
C SER A 151 -15.65 3.05 -2.65
N ILE A 152 -14.76 2.48 -3.48
CA ILE A 152 -15.16 1.52 -4.52
C ILE A 152 -15.75 0.27 -3.89
N SER A 153 -15.10 -0.29 -2.88
CA SER A 153 -15.60 -1.51 -2.24
C SER A 153 -16.91 -1.30 -1.47
N ARG A 154 -17.24 -0.06 -1.06
CA ARG A 154 -18.54 0.27 -0.46
C ARG A 154 -19.63 0.33 -1.53
N LEU A 155 -19.39 1.03 -2.64
CA LEU A 155 -20.32 1.09 -3.77
C LEU A 155 -20.54 -0.29 -4.40
N SER A 156 -19.50 -1.11 -4.49
CA SER A 156 -19.56 -2.47 -5.00
C SER A 156 -20.45 -3.38 -4.16
N ARG A 157 -20.48 -3.19 -2.83
CA ARG A 157 -21.43 -3.88 -1.95
C ARG A 157 -22.86 -3.39 -2.13
N GLN A 158 -23.05 -2.08 -2.26
CA GLN A 158 -24.37 -1.49 -2.54
C GLN A 158 -24.94 -2.00 -3.87
N GLN A 159 -24.09 -2.26 -4.86
CA GLN A 159 -24.50 -2.82 -6.14
C GLN A 159 -24.95 -4.29 -6.03
N ASP A 160 -24.41 -5.05 -5.07
CA ASP A 160 -24.88 -6.43 -4.81
C ASP A 160 -26.28 -6.42 -4.21
N ASP A 161 -26.57 -5.45 -3.32
CA ASP A 161 -27.90 -5.30 -2.70
C ASP A 161 -28.92 -4.74 -3.69
N ASN A 162 -28.52 -3.71 -4.45
CA ASN A 162 -29.36 -2.98 -5.39
C ASN A 162 -28.66 -2.95 -6.76
N ALA A 163 -29.19 -3.67 -7.75
CA ALA A 163 -28.63 -3.76 -9.10
C ALA A 163 -28.79 -2.47 -9.94
N ASP A 164 -28.54 -1.30 -9.34
CA ASP A 164 -28.64 0.03 -9.94
C ASP A 164 -27.44 0.31 -10.88
N PRO A 165 -27.68 0.51 -12.19
CA PRO A 165 -26.63 0.86 -13.15
C PRO A 165 -25.88 2.16 -12.80
N ALA A 166 -26.48 3.09 -12.05
CA ALA A 166 -25.85 4.34 -11.65
C ALA A 166 -24.66 4.10 -10.70
N LEU A 167 -24.70 3.06 -9.87
CA LEU A 167 -23.59 2.67 -8.99
C LEU A 167 -22.37 2.21 -9.81
N ALA A 168 -22.60 1.42 -10.86
CA ALA A 168 -21.54 0.98 -11.76
C ALA A 168 -20.89 2.18 -12.47
N GLN A 169 -21.70 3.14 -12.95
CA GLN A 169 -21.19 4.35 -13.56
C GLN A 169 -20.35 5.19 -12.58
N ARG A 170 -20.83 5.37 -11.35
CA ARG A 170 -20.12 6.10 -10.30
C ARG A 170 -18.78 5.46 -9.96
N MET A 171 -18.73 4.13 -9.85
CA MET A 171 -17.47 3.40 -9.64
C MET A 171 -16.51 3.58 -10.81
N THR A 172 -16.99 3.54 -12.06
CA THR A 172 -16.15 3.83 -13.24
C THR A 172 -15.57 5.24 -13.17
N SER A 173 -16.36 6.26 -12.83
CA SER A 173 -15.88 7.64 -12.70
C SER A 173 -14.84 7.82 -11.58
N ILE A 174 -15.08 7.23 -10.40
CA ILE A 174 -14.11 7.23 -9.30
C ILE A 174 -12.84 6.49 -9.71
N ALA A 175 -12.95 5.36 -10.40
CA ALA A 175 -11.81 4.58 -10.83
C ALA A 175 -10.97 5.30 -11.89
N ALA A 176 -11.60 6.02 -12.83
CA ALA A 176 -10.91 6.80 -13.85
C ALA A 176 -10.05 7.91 -13.23
N GLY A 177 -10.62 8.74 -12.35
CA GLY A 177 -9.84 9.73 -11.60
C GLY A 177 -8.85 9.08 -10.62
N GLY A 178 -9.26 7.96 -10.04
CA GLY A 178 -8.45 7.17 -9.12
C GLY A 178 -7.18 6.59 -9.76
N LEU A 179 -7.20 6.23 -11.05
CA LEU A 179 -6.00 5.75 -11.76
C LEU A 179 -4.95 6.85 -11.92
N VAL A 180 -5.37 8.09 -12.21
CA VAL A 180 -4.45 9.23 -12.30
C VAL A 180 -3.83 9.50 -10.92
N LEU A 181 -4.66 9.57 -9.89
CA LEU A 181 -4.20 9.74 -8.51
C LEU A 181 -3.27 8.61 -8.08
N TYR A 182 -3.64 7.36 -8.38
CA TYR A 182 -2.85 6.15 -8.10
C TYR A 182 -1.48 6.22 -8.77
N GLY A 183 -1.40 6.49 -10.07
CA GLY A 183 -0.13 6.54 -10.81
C GLY A 183 0.82 7.59 -10.24
N LEU A 184 0.33 8.80 -9.98
CA LEU A 184 1.12 9.88 -9.40
C LEU A 184 1.59 9.54 -7.97
N THR A 185 0.67 9.10 -7.11
CA THR A 185 1.00 8.82 -5.71
C THR A 185 1.90 7.60 -5.54
N VAL A 186 1.74 6.55 -6.35
CA VAL A 186 2.68 5.41 -6.36
C VAL A 186 4.06 5.86 -6.83
N THR A 187 4.14 6.66 -7.89
CA THR A 187 5.43 7.18 -8.38
C THR A 187 6.17 7.94 -7.29
N PHE A 188 5.50 8.90 -6.64
CA PHE A 188 6.14 9.67 -5.57
C PHE A 188 6.43 8.82 -4.32
N ALA A 189 5.58 7.85 -3.99
CA ALA A 189 5.85 6.93 -2.89
C ALA A 189 7.08 6.07 -3.13
N ILE A 190 7.33 5.63 -4.38
CA ILE A 190 8.54 4.87 -4.72
C ILE A 190 9.77 5.77 -4.72
N PHE A 191 9.65 7.02 -5.16
CA PHE A 191 10.73 8.00 -5.02
C PHE A 191 11.09 8.25 -3.56
N ASP A 192 10.09 8.37 -2.70
CA ASP A 192 10.28 8.60 -1.27
C ASP A 192 10.82 7.36 -0.57
N TRP A 193 10.22 6.19 -0.78
CA TRP A 193 10.49 5.04 0.09
C TRP A 193 11.65 4.18 -0.38
N LEU A 194 11.90 4.11 -1.68
CA LEU A 194 12.93 3.26 -2.27
C LEU A 194 14.05 4.07 -2.92
N MET A 195 13.75 5.00 -3.82
CA MET A 195 14.79 5.74 -4.54
C MET A 195 15.64 6.57 -3.57
N SER A 196 15.01 7.14 -2.53
CA SER A 196 15.70 7.95 -1.53
C SER A 196 16.60 7.16 -0.57
N LEU A 197 16.61 5.81 -0.63
CA LEU A 197 17.59 5.00 0.10
C LEU A 197 19.02 5.35 -0.33
N ASP A 198 19.21 5.67 -1.62
CA ASP A 198 20.42 6.29 -2.12
C ASP A 198 20.10 7.67 -2.69
N PRO A 199 20.24 8.75 -1.91
CA PRO A 199 19.94 10.09 -2.37
C PRO A 199 20.91 10.59 -3.44
N HIS A 200 21.99 9.89 -3.79
CA HIS A 200 22.87 10.28 -4.91
C HIS A 200 22.35 9.79 -6.26
N TRP A 201 21.52 8.76 -6.25
CA TRP A 201 20.97 8.16 -7.46
C TRP A 201 19.57 8.71 -7.79
N PHE A 202 19.25 8.79 -9.08
CA PHE A 202 17.92 9.21 -9.54
C PHE A 202 17.54 8.54 -10.87
N SER A 203 16.27 8.19 -11.01
CA SER A 203 15.72 7.61 -12.24
C SER A 203 14.23 7.86 -12.34
N SER A 204 13.79 8.47 -13.44
CA SER A 204 12.37 8.78 -13.65
C SER A 204 11.50 7.54 -13.82
N ILE A 205 12.04 6.48 -14.45
CA ILE A 205 11.30 5.23 -14.69
C ILE A 205 11.18 4.36 -13.43
N TYR A 206 11.94 4.65 -12.37
CA TYR A 206 11.95 3.84 -11.16
C TYR A 206 10.61 3.82 -10.42
N GLY A 207 9.78 4.85 -10.60
CA GLY A 207 8.45 4.94 -9.98
C GLY A 207 7.32 4.22 -10.73
N VAL A 208 7.64 3.54 -11.86
CA VAL A 208 6.68 2.82 -12.72
C VAL A 208 6.76 1.32 -12.45
#